data_AF-A0A2N3V0X2-F1
#
_entry.id   AF-A0A2N3V0X2-F1
#
_cell.length_a   1.000
_cell.length_b   1.000
_cell.length_c   1.000
_cell.angle_alpha   90.00
_cell.angle_beta   90.00
_cell.angle_gamma   90.00
#
_symmetry.space_group_name_H-M   'P 1'
#
loop_
_entity.id
_entity.type
_entity.pdbx_description
1 polymer ?
#
loop_
_entity_poly.entity_id
_entity_poly.type
_entity_poly.pdbx_seq_one_letter_code
_entity_poly.pdbx_strand_id
1 'polypeptide(L)'
;MRSKNELRETIFRHLDGIVTAPTAYSLAKNGVLDYLLQQQKASLNELVNRFKANDGYLNVALRVLCSQGWLEQQLNNATDTVTYRLTEHGRLAFPLVYLYEDVVKLMQVSGNYHPRKFEKEPYQLWTKVADRYRAGYGLTLSDNLEERSVQEQVLKHIEGLLMGPSIVLLGMNGMFHKYFMESRFSPEEFHENHQDFRNILDLFAHLGWFRKVRDQYEYTDEGIFFAKRGSAYGVTVSYIPTFRHLDDLIFGNPNVLWDKPEGAPELHVDREMNVWGSGGAHATYFNVIDEIIIELFNRPIHEQPKGILDMGCGNGAFLQHMFEVIERQTARGRMLDQYPLFLVGADYNQAALKVTRANLIKADIWAKVIWGDIGRPDLLAEDLRENYNIDLKELLNVRTFLDHNRIWEQPTHRMEGRLSQSTGAFAFRGRRIPNNEVEDNLLGHLKKWTPYVDKFGLLTMELHTIPPALAAANLGKTAATAYDATHGFSDQYIVEVEVFHKVAKEAGLYPEKGAFRRFPDSDLATISINLLKGKNQ
;
A
#
# COMPACT_ATOMS: atom_id res chain seq x y z
N MET A 1 13.65 -3.83 27.49
CA MET A 1 13.31 -4.52 26.22
C MET A 1 12.02 -3.90 25.74
N ARG A 2 11.97 -3.43 24.48
CA ARG A 2 10.76 -2.79 23.94
C ARG A 2 9.62 -3.81 23.84
N SER A 3 8.41 -3.38 24.10
CA SER A 3 7.19 -4.14 23.86
C SER A 3 6.95 -4.37 22.37
N LYS A 4 6.17 -5.41 22.01
CA LYS A 4 5.77 -5.65 20.61
C LYS A 4 5.04 -4.47 19.98
N ASN A 5 4.36 -3.64 20.78
CA ASN A 5 3.67 -2.45 20.30
C ASN A 5 4.67 -1.35 19.93
N GLU A 6 5.67 -1.06 20.76
CA GLU A 6 6.74 -0.09 20.45
C GLU A 6 7.60 -0.54 19.25
N LEU A 7 7.82 -1.84 19.08
CA LEU A 7 8.51 -2.36 17.90
C LEU A 7 7.65 -2.22 16.63
N ARG A 8 6.33 -2.42 16.72
CA ARG A 8 5.42 -2.16 15.59
C ARG A 8 5.35 -0.67 15.26
N GLU A 9 5.38 0.18 16.27
CA GLU A 9 5.43 1.64 16.12
C GLU A 9 6.63 2.07 15.29
N THR A 10 7.78 1.46 15.54
CA THR A 10 9.00 1.68 14.74
C THR A 10 8.77 1.36 13.25
N ILE A 11 8.09 0.25 12.92
CA ILE A 11 7.78 -0.11 11.53
C ILE A 11 6.93 0.99 10.89
N PHE A 12 5.82 1.38 11.52
CA PHE A 12 4.93 2.39 10.95
C PHE A 12 5.61 3.75 10.75
N ARG A 13 6.40 4.22 11.73
CA ARG A 13 7.18 5.45 11.57
C ARG A 13 8.25 5.34 10.47
N HIS A 14 8.80 4.16 10.23
CA HIS A 14 9.69 3.97 9.08
C HIS A 14 8.95 4.08 7.75
N LEU A 15 7.75 3.48 7.65
CA LEU A 15 6.92 3.62 6.45
C LEU A 15 6.56 5.08 6.19
N ASP A 16 6.20 5.82 7.24
CA ASP A 16 5.96 7.26 7.17
C ASP A 16 7.20 8.02 6.68
N GLY A 17 8.38 7.64 7.17
CA GLY A 17 9.66 8.20 6.75
C GLY A 17 9.98 8.03 5.28
N ILE A 18 9.71 6.85 4.74
CA ILE A 18 9.98 6.51 3.33
C ILE A 18 9.23 7.46 2.39
N VAL A 19 8.02 7.87 2.77
CA VAL A 19 7.17 8.72 1.92
C VAL A 19 7.27 10.21 2.27
N THR A 20 7.44 10.54 3.56
CA THR A 20 7.45 11.93 4.04
C THR A 20 8.75 12.63 3.71
N ALA A 21 9.89 11.97 3.87
CA ALA A 21 11.19 12.57 3.60
C ALA A 21 11.34 13.10 2.17
N PRO A 22 11.11 12.30 1.10
CA PRO A 22 11.18 12.81 -0.27
C PRO A 22 10.10 13.84 -0.58
N THR A 23 8.89 13.69 -0.02
CA THR A 23 7.79 14.64 -0.22
C THR A 23 8.10 16.02 0.36
N ALA A 24 8.48 16.07 1.65
CA ALA A 24 8.82 17.32 2.32
C ALA A 24 10.03 17.99 1.67
N TYR A 25 11.06 17.21 1.31
CA TYR A 25 12.25 17.73 0.65
C TYR A 25 11.95 18.36 -0.72
N SER A 26 11.11 17.70 -1.54
CA SER A 26 10.67 18.25 -2.84
C SER A 26 9.90 19.57 -2.65
N LEU A 27 8.99 19.64 -1.69
CA LEU A 27 8.25 20.86 -1.36
C LEU A 27 9.16 21.99 -0.85
N ALA A 28 10.17 21.67 -0.03
CA ALA A 28 11.13 22.64 0.50
C ALA A 28 12.02 23.21 -0.61
N LYS A 29 12.60 22.33 -1.44
CA LYS A 29 13.46 22.69 -2.57
C LYS A 29 12.76 23.65 -3.55
N ASN A 30 11.45 23.52 -3.71
CA ASN A 30 10.64 24.36 -4.59
C ASN A 30 10.00 25.57 -3.88
N GLY A 31 10.34 25.84 -2.62
CA GLY A 31 9.92 27.03 -1.87
C GLY A 31 8.50 27.00 -1.29
N VAL A 32 7.81 25.86 -1.35
CA VAL A 32 6.43 25.72 -0.84
C VAL A 32 6.40 25.84 0.67
N LEU A 33 7.35 25.20 1.37
CA LEU A 33 7.40 25.21 2.84
C LEU A 33 7.72 26.61 3.38
N ASP A 34 8.63 27.35 2.74
CA ASP A 34 8.97 28.73 3.11
C ASP A 34 7.76 29.66 2.99
N TYR A 35 6.97 29.47 1.93
CA TYR A 35 5.75 30.24 1.75
C TYR A 35 4.72 29.94 2.84
N LEU A 36 4.53 28.67 3.20
CA LEU A 36 3.64 28.27 4.28
C LEU A 36 4.12 28.76 5.65
N LEU A 37 5.43 28.85 5.90
CA LEU A 37 6.00 29.49 7.09
C LEU A 37 5.65 30.98 7.16
N GLN A 38 5.69 31.68 6.03
CA GLN A 38 5.41 33.12 5.97
C GLN A 38 3.92 33.43 6.06
N GLN A 39 3.08 32.71 5.30
CA GLN A 39 1.65 33.01 5.21
C GLN A 39 0.81 32.31 6.28
N GLN A 40 1.33 31.24 6.89
CA GLN A 40 0.67 30.36 7.88
C GLN A 40 -0.59 29.63 7.39
N LYS A 41 -1.26 30.12 6.34
CA LYS A 41 -2.44 29.54 5.73
C LYS A 41 -2.44 29.82 4.23
N ALA A 42 -2.76 28.82 3.41
CA ALA A 42 -2.89 28.99 1.97
C ALA A 42 -3.93 28.01 1.38
N SER A 43 -4.63 28.43 0.32
CA SER A 43 -5.49 27.51 -0.44
C SER A 43 -4.66 26.66 -1.41
N LEU A 44 -5.16 25.48 -1.80
CA LEU A 44 -4.49 24.66 -2.82
C LEU A 44 -4.32 25.44 -4.13
N ASN A 45 -5.37 26.12 -4.59
CA ASN A 45 -5.34 26.91 -5.84
C ASN A 45 -4.27 28.02 -5.81
N GLU A 46 -4.11 28.68 -4.67
CA GLU A 46 -3.07 29.69 -4.49
C GLU A 46 -1.67 29.09 -4.61
N LEU A 47 -1.41 27.95 -3.95
CA LEU A 47 -0.14 27.25 -4.04
C LEU A 47 0.13 26.75 -5.47
N VAL A 48 -0.86 26.15 -6.12
CA VAL A 48 -0.79 25.71 -7.53
C VAL A 48 -0.39 26.85 -8.45
N ASN A 49 -1.08 28.00 -8.35
CA ASN A 49 -0.80 29.16 -9.20
C ASN A 49 0.58 29.75 -8.96
N ARG A 50 1.02 29.81 -7.70
CA ARG A 50 2.31 30.39 -7.33
C ARG A 50 3.48 29.51 -7.78
N PHE A 51 3.38 28.20 -7.55
CA PHE A 51 4.47 27.25 -7.78
C PHE A 51 4.35 26.52 -9.12
N LYS A 52 3.31 26.81 -9.91
CA LYS A 52 3.02 26.15 -11.19
C LYS A 52 2.97 24.62 -11.05
N ALA A 53 2.39 24.16 -9.94
CA ALA A 53 2.35 22.75 -9.59
C ALA A 53 1.16 22.03 -10.24
N ASN A 54 1.28 20.72 -10.42
CA ASN A 54 0.18 19.82 -10.73
C ASN A 54 -0.71 19.69 -9.48
N ASP A 55 -1.95 20.18 -9.57
CA ASP A 55 -2.84 20.38 -8.42
C ASP A 55 -3.18 19.09 -7.67
N GLY A 56 -3.35 17.97 -8.39
CA GLY A 56 -3.63 16.67 -7.80
C GLY A 56 -2.48 16.15 -6.95
N TYR A 57 -1.26 16.13 -7.50
CA TYR A 57 -0.10 15.62 -6.77
C TYR A 57 0.38 16.58 -5.68
N LEU A 58 0.23 17.89 -5.85
CA LEU A 58 0.46 18.85 -4.76
C LEU A 58 -0.53 18.62 -3.60
N ASN A 59 -1.79 18.32 -3.89
CA ASN A 59 -2.79 17.99 -2.88
C ASN A 59 -2.40 16.72 -2.08
N VAL A 60 -1.89 15.69 -2.76
CA VAL A 60 -1.35 14.48 -2.12
C VAL A 60 -0.15 14.82 -1.23
N ALA A 61 0.81 15.60 -1.74
CA ALA A 61 2.00 16.00 -1.01
C ALA A 61 1.67 16.76 0.29
N LEU A 62 0.73 17.70 0.22
CA LEU A 62 0.29 18.47 1.39
C LEU A 62 -0.50 17.62 2.38
N ARG A 63 -1.29 16.64 1.90
CA ARG A 63 -1.96 15.65 2.75
C ARG A 63 -0.95 14.81 3.55
N VAL A 64 0.17 14.40 2.95
CA VAL A 64 1.25 13.69 3.66
C VAL A 64 1.73 14.50 4.86
N LEU A 65 1.99 15.81 4.68
CA LEU A 65 2.39 16.69 5.78
C LEU A 65 1.27 16.88 6.82
N CYS A 66 0.00 16.85 6.40
CA CYS A 66 -1.12 16.88 7.32
C CYS A 66 -1.20 15.62 8.18
N SER A 67 -1.03 14.45 7.57
CA SER A 67 -1.04 13.17 8.28
C SER A 67 0.15 13.01 9.23
N GLN A 68 1.23 13.77 9.02
CA GLN A 68 2.37 13.87 9.93
C GLN A 68 2.22 14.96 11.00
N GLY A 69 1.09 15.67 11.01
CA GLY A 69 0.77 16.70 11.98
C GLY A 69 1.50 18.02 11.77
N TRP A 70 2.13 18.23 10.61
CA TRP A 70 2.86 19.47 10.30
C TRP A 70 1.94 20.52 9.69
N LEU A 71 0.90 20.08 8.98
CA LEU A 71 -0.16 20.94 8.46
C LEU A 71 -1.52 20.45 8.96
N GLU A 72 -2.53 21.30 8.86
CA GLU A 72 -3.93 20.93 9.00
C GLU A 72 -4.65 21.17 7.68
N GLN A 73 -5.45 20.19 7.26
CA GLN A 73 -6.28 20.28 6.07
C GLN A 73 -7.71 20.71 6.44
N GLN A 74 -8.24 21.69 5.71
CA GLN A 74 -9.65 22.07 5.71
C GLN A 74 -10.22 21.84 4.31
N LEU A 75 -11.18 20.92 4.21
CA LEU A 75 -11.83 20.53 2.96
C LEU A 75 -13.31 20.90 3.02
N ASN A 76 -13.82 21.56 1.98
CA ASN A 76 -15.24 21.76 1.77
C ASN A 76 -15.67 21.10 0.45
N ASN A 77 -16.31 19.94 0.56
CA ASN A 77 -16.80 19.17 -0.59
C ASN A 77 -18.00 19.81 -1.30
N ALA A 78 -18.68 20.80 -0.70
CA ALA A 78 -19.78 21.52 -1.36
C ALA A 78 -19.25 22.58 -2.34
N THR A 79 -18.14 23.24 -1.98
CA THR A 79 -17.50 24.27 -2.82
C THR A 79 -16.24 23.78 -3.53
N ASP A 80 -15.86 22.52 -3.32
CA ASP A 80 -14.63 21.89 -3.80
C ASP A 80 -13.35 22.69 -3.47
N THR A 81 -13.28 23.23 -2.24
CA THR A 81 -12.15 24.04 -1.79
C THR A 81 -11.30 23.30 -0.75
N VAL A 82 -9.98 23.37 -0.93
CA VAL A 82 -8.98 22.80 -0.01
C VAL A 82 -8.07 23.90 0.49
N THR A 83 -7.90 23.98 1.80
CA THR A 83 -7.03 24.96 2.46
C THR A 83 -6.15 24.28 3.48
N TYR A 84 -4.92 24.76 3.60
CA TYR A 84 -3.91 24.24 4.51
C TYR A 84 -3.52 25.30 5.52
N ARG A 85 -3.36 24.90 6.78
CA ARG A 85 -2.88 25.75 7.88
C ARG A 85 -1.63 25.13 8.49
N LEU A 86 -0.62 25.96 8.73
CA LEU A 86 0.59 25.56 9.44
C LEU A 86 0.28 25.29 10.92
N THR A 87 0.84 24.20 11.45
CA THR A 87 0.77 23.86 12.88
C THR A 87 2.06 24.28 13.60
N GLU A 88 2.06 24.23 14.93
CA GLU A 88 3.29 24.42 15.71
C GLU A 88 4.35 23.36 15.40
N HIS A 89 3.96 22.08 15.29
CA HIS A 89 4.87 21.02 14.85
C HIS A 89 5.46 21.29 13.47
N GLY A 90 4.66 21.79 12.51
CA GLY A 90 5.15 22.16 11.19
C GLY A 90 6.14 23.31 11.22
N ARG A 91 5.90 24.32 12.07
CA ARG A 91 6.82 25.45 12.29
C ARG A 91 8.18 24.98 12.80
N LEU A 92 8.21 23.94 13.62
CA LEU A 92 9.44 23.31 14.14
C LEU A 92 10.07 22.34 13.12
N ALA A 93 9.26 21.64 12.33
CA ALA A 93 9.72 20.61 11.41
C ALA A 93 10.31 21.18 10.12
N PHE A 94 9.70 22.21 9.53
CA PHE A 94 10.11 22.74 8.22
C PHE A 94 11.57 23.20 8.18
N PRO A 95 12.11 23.89 9.21
CA PRO A 95 13.53 24.23 9.29
C PRO A 95 14.47 23.02 9.35
N LEU A 96 13.98 21.82 9.67
CA LEU A 96 14.77 20.58 9.76
C LEU A 96 14.71 19.75 8.45
N VAL A 97 13.86 20.11 7.49
CA VAL A 97 13.64 19.32 6.26
C VAL A 97 14.91 19.19 5.39
N TYR A 98 15.86 20.13 5.50
CA TYR A 98 17.15 20.02 4.80
C TYR A 98 17.92 18.75 5.18
N LEU A 99 17.68 18.18 6.36
CA LEU A 99 18.31 16.93 6.81
C LEU A 99 17.90 15.72 5.96
N TYR A 100 16.77 15.80 5.25
CA TYR A 100 16.35 14.74 4.32
C TYR A 100 17.16 14.68 3.03
N GLU A 101 17.93 15.72 2.71
CA GLU A 101 18.69 15.80 1.45
C GLU A 101 19.53 14.54 1.20
N ASP A 102 20.23 14.05 2.22
CA ASP A 102 21.12 12.91 2.12
C ASP A 102 20.39 11.62 1.76
N VAL A 103 19.26 11.35 2.43
CA VAL A 103 18.49 10.12 2.20
C VAL A 103 17.72 10.17 0.88
N VAL A 104 17.28 11.36 0.47
CA VAL A 104 16.67 11.57 -0.86
C VAL A 104 17.70 11.40 -1.98
N LYS A 105 18.92 11.95 -1.82
CA LYS A 105 20.01 11.73 -2.76
C LYS A 105 20.40 10.26 -2.85
N LEU A 106 20.50 9.57 -1.71
CA LEU A 106 20.76 8.13 -1.69
C LEU A 106 19.69 7.36 -2.47
N MET A 107 18.41 7.67 -2.24
CA MET A 107 17.30 7.08 -2.96
C MET A 107 17.40 7.31 -4.47
N GLN A 108 17.74 8.53 -4.91
CA GLN A 108 17.91 8.90 -6.32
C GLN A 108 19.09 8.18 -6.98
N VAL A 109 20.28 8.23 -6.37
CA VAL A 109 21.50 7.56 -6.88
C VAL A 109 21.27 6.06 -7.00
N SER A 110 20.62 5.44 -6.01
CA SER A 110 20.31 4.01 -6.02
C SER A 110 19.39 3.60 -7.18
N GLY A 111 18.68 4.54 -7.82
CA GLY A 111 17.82 4.26 -8.97
C GLY A 111 18.56 3.94 -10.26
N ASN A 112 19.85 4.28 -10.34
CA ASN A 112 20.69 3.97 -11.51
C ASN A 112 21.28 2.55 -11.46
N TYR A 113 20.91 1.76 -10.45
CA TYR A 113 21.51 0.48 -10.12
C TYR A 113 20.46 -0.62 -9.96
N HIS A 114 20.88 -1.88 -10.01
CA HIS A 114 19.96 -3.00 -9.88
C HIS A 114 19.36 -3.04 -8.46
N PRO A 115 18.03 -3.05 -8.30
CA PRO A 115 17.39 -2.87 -6.98
C PRO A 115 17.63 -4.03 -6.00
N ARG A 116 18.14 -5.17 -6.49
CA ARG A 116 18.46 -6.35 -5.67
C ARG A 116 19.96 -6.61 -5.45
N LYS A 117 20.84 -5.67 -5.85
CA LYS A 117 22.29 -5.81 -5.69
C LYS A 117 22.89 -4.69 -4.86
N PHE A 118 23.89 -5.03 -4.06
CA PHE A 118 24.73 -4.03 -3.39
C PHE A 118 25.80 -3.54 -4.34
N GLU A 119 25.55 -2.39 -4.96
CA GLU A 119 26.48 -1.75 -5.88
C GLU A 119 27.34 -0.72 -5.14
N LYS A 120 28.60 -0.58 -5.56
CA LYS A 120 29.63 0.16 -4.82
C LYS A 120 29.28 1.62 -4.52
N GLU A 121 28.81 2.37 -5.51
CA GLU A 121 28.51 3.80 -5.33
C GLU A 121 27.34 4.06 -4.37
N PRO A 122 26.14 3.44 -4.54
CA PRO A 122 25.07 3.54 -3.56
C PRO A 122 25.51 3.11 -2.17
N TYR A 123 26.36 2.09 -2.07
CA TYR A 123 26.87 1.59 -0.80
C TYR A 123 27.73 2.61 -0.04
N GLN A 124 28.65 3.26 -0.75
CA GLN A 124 29.52 4.29 -0.17
C GLN A 124 28.71 5.50 0.28
N LEU A 125 27.69 5.88 -0.48
CA LEU A 125 26.77 6.94 -0.08
C LEU A 125 25.96 6.51 1.16
N TRP A 126 25.39 5.31 1.14
CA TRP A 126 24.66 4.72 2.27
C TRP A 126 25.49 4.75 3.56
N THR A 127 26.77 4.39 3.49
CA THR A 127 27.67 4.40 4.65
C THR A 127 27.83 5.81 5.24
N LYS A 128 28.03 6.83 4.38
CA LYS A 128 28.12 8.24 4.82
C LYS A 128 26.84 8.72 5.48
N VAL A 129 25.69 8.34 4.93
CA VAL A 129 24.37 8.67 5.50
C VAL A 129 24.20 7.98 6.86
N ALA A 130 24.56 6.69 6.97
CA ALA A 130 24.51 5.95 8.21
C ALA A 130 25.40 6.56 9.30
N ASP A 131 26.61 7.04 8.95
CA ASP A 131 27.50 7.76 9.87
C ASP A 131 26.86 9.05 10.40
N ARG A 132 26.26 9.86 9.51
CA ARG A 132 25.56 11.09 9.92
C ARG A 132 24.36 10.79 10.81
N TYR A 133 23.59 9.76 10.48
CA TYR A 133 22.48 9.31 11.30
C TYR A 133 22.95 8.87 12.70
N ARG A 134 24.02 8.08 12.81
CA ARG A 134 24.62 7.70 14.10
C ARG A 134 25.08 8.89 14.93
N ALA A 135 25.54 9.95 14.28
CA ALA A 135 25.91 11.21 14.91
C ALA A 135 24.70 12.13 15.20
N GLY A 136 23.45 11.65 15.03
CA GLY A 136 22.23 12.43 15.22
C GLY A 136 22.10 13.61 14.25
N TYR A 137 22.79 13.58 13.11
CA TYR A 137 22.93 14.71 12.19
C TYR A 137 23.48 15.99 12.84
N GLY A 138 24.17 15.87 13.97
CA GLY A 138 24.63 17.02 14.76
C GLY A 138 23.51 17.77 15.48
N LEU A 139 22.28 17.25 15.51
CA LEU A 139 21.19 17.81 16.29
C LEU A 139 21.44 17.59 17.78
N THR A 140 21.30 18.66 18.55
CA THR A 140 21.14 18.55 20.01
C THR A 140 19.65 18.50 20.29
N LEU A 141 19.18 17.40 20.90
CA LEU A 141 17.77 17.26 21.24
C LEU A 141 17.36 18.33 22.25
N SER A 142 16.26 19.02 21.97
CA SER A 142 15.73 20.09 22.82
C SER A 142 15.24 19.52 24.16
N ASP A 143 15.34 20.34 25.22
CA ASP A 143 14.67 20.04 26.50
C ASP A 143 13.16 20.30 26.41
N ASN A 144 12.72 21.10 25.43
CA ASN A 144 11.30 21.28 25.13
C ASN A 144 10.75 19.99 24.49
N LEU A 145 9.78 19.35 25.16
CA LEU A 145 9.23 18.06 24.74
C LEU A 145 8.57 18.09 23.35
N GLU A 146 7.94 19.20 22.98
CA GLU A 146 7.28 19.36 21.67
C GLU A 146 8.32 19.43 20.56
N GLU A 147 9.32 20.31 20.69
CA GLU A 147 10.43 20.42 19.76
C GLU A 147 11.23 19.13 19.66
N ARG A 148 11.52 18.50 20.79
CA ARG A 148 12.19 17.20 20.84
C ARG A 148 11.40 16.13 20.08
N SER A 149 10.08 16.09 20.24
CA SER A 149 9.25 15.11 19.54
C SER A 149 9.31 15.28 18.01
N VAL A 150 9.39 16.51 17.53
CA VAL A 150 9.54 16.84 16.10
C VAL A 150 10.94 16.47 15.61
N GLN A 151 11.99 16.76 16.38
CA GLN A 151 13.36 16.35 16.06
C GLN A 151 13.48 14.83 15.98
N GLU A 152 12.92 14.10 16.94
CA GLU A 152 12.88 12.63 16.96
C GLU A 152 12.03 12.08 15.79
N GLN A 153 10.91 12.72 15.43
CA GLN A 153 10.12 12.38 14.24
C GLN A 153 10.95 12.51 12.96
N VAL A 154 11.68 13.63 12.79
CA VAL A 154 12.54 13.85 11.62
C VAL A 154 13.66 12.80 11.54
N LEU A 155 14.34 12.53 12.65
CA LEU A 155 15.37 11.49 12.70
C LEU A 155 14.79 10.11 12.40
N LYS A 156 13.57 9.80 12.86
CA LYS A 156 12.91 8.53 12.59
C LYS A 156 12.51 8.39 11.12
N HIS A 157 12.16 9.49 10.45
CA HIS A 157 11.92 9.47 9.01
C HIS A 157 13.19 9.12 8.23
N ILE A 158 14.33 9.68 8.64
CA ILE A 158 15.65 9.36 8.06
C ILE A 158 15.99 7.88 8.29
N GLU A 159 15.81 7.37 9.51
CA GLU A 159 15.99 5.94 9.82
C GLU A 159 15.12 5.07 8.90
N GLY A 160 13.86 5.47 8.66
CA GLY A 160 12.93 4.76 7.80
C GLY A 160 13.40 4.62 6.35
N LEU A 161 13.82 5.72 5.72
CA LEU A 161 14.29 5.70 4.33
C LEU A 161 15.66 5.03 4.19
N LEU A 162 16.47 4.98 5.25
CA LEU A 162 17.72 4.24 5.29
C LEU A 162 17.51 2.73 5.48
N MET A 163 16.64 2.35 6.42
CA MET A 163 16.45 0.97 6.85
C MET A 163 15.45 0.21 5.98
N GLY A 164 14.36 0.84 5.54
CA GLY A 164 13.31 0.19 4.75
C GLY A 164 13.86 -0.53 3.51
N PRO A 165 14.56 0.17 2.60
CA PRO A 165 15.19 -0.45 1.43
C PRO A 165 16.19 -1.55 1.79
N SER A 166 17.01 -1.35 2.83
CA SER A 166 17.98 -2.35 3.29
C SER A 166 17.29 -3.61 3.81
N ILE A 167 16.23 -3.50 4.59
CA ILE A 167 15.46 -4.62 5.12
C ILE A 167 14.82 -5.42 3.98
N VAL A 168 14.21 -4.75 3.01
CA VAL A 168 13.57 -5.42 1.87
C VAL A 168 14.59 -6.15 1.04
N LEU A 169 15.72 -5.51 0.73
CA LEU A 169 16.83 -6.12 -0.01
C LEU A 169 17.36 -7.38 0.70
N LEU A 170 17.60 -7.31 2.01
CA LEU A 170 18.04 -8.43 2.82
C LEU A 170 17.00 -9.56 2.89
N GLY A 171 15.72 -9.19 3.03
CA GLY A 171 14.61 -10.13 3.11
C GLY A 171 14.39 -10.90 1.81
N MET A 172 14.40 -10.21 0.67
CA MET A 172 14.26 -10.84 -0.65
C MET A 172 15.46 -11.73 -1.00
N ASN A 173 16.66 -11.40 -0.50
CA ASN A 173 17.88 -12.21 -0.68
C ASN A 173 18.03 -13.32 0.39
N GLY A 174 17.03 -13.56 1.24
CA GLY A 174 17.00 -14.70 2.16
C GLY A 174 17.81 -14.54 3.45
N MET A 175 18.26 -13.34 3.82
CA MET A 175 19.02 -13.11 5.07
C MET A 175 18.21 -13.45 6.31
N PHE A 176 16.89 -13.30 6.25
CA PHE A 176 15.98 -13.60 7.34
C PHE A 176 15.55 -15.07 7.37
N HIS A 177 16.31 -15.96 6.73
CA HIS A 177 16.13 -17.41 6.84
C HIS A 177 16.41 -17.90 8.26
N LYS A 178 15.70 -18.96 8.69
CA LYS A 178 15.74 -19.50 10.06
C LYS A 178 17.16 -19.82 10.54
N TYR A 179 18.01 -20.29 9.64
CA TYR A 179 19.42 -20.59 9.91
C TYR A 179 20.16 -19.41 10.56
N PHE A 180 20.12 -18.23 9.95
CA PHE A 180 20.81 -17.04 10.47
C PHE A 180 20.19 -16.47 11.75
N MET A 181 18.92 -16.78 12.02
CA MET A 181 18.23 -16.31 13.22
C MET A 181 18.57 -17.14 14.48
N GLU A 182 19.11 -18.35 14.32
CA GLU A 182 19.39 -19.27 15.43
C GLU A 182 20.89 -19.38 15.79
N SER A 183 21.79 -18.83 14.96
CA SER A 183 23.23 -18.87 15.18
C SER A 183 23.89 -17.52 14.94
N ARG A 184 25.14 -17.39 15.42
CA ARG A 184 26.03 -16.32 14.98
C ARG A 184 26.39 -16.50 13.51
N PHE A 185 26.64 -15.40 12.83
CA PHE A 185 27.10 -15.37 11.45
C PHE A 185 28.16 -14.28 11.26
N SER A 186 29.07 -14.50 10.31
CA SER A 186 30.01 -13.49 9.84
C SER A 186 29.52 -12.85 8.54
N PRO A 187 29.98 -11.62 8.20
CA PRO A 187 29.62 -10.97 6.94
C PRO A 187 29.95 -11.81 5.68
N GLU A 188 31.04 -12.58 5.74
CA GLU A 188 31.55 -13.44 4.67
C GLU A 188 30.60 -14.62 4.35
N GLU A 189 29.79 -15.04 5.32
CA GLU A 189 28.82 -16.12 5.13
C GLU A 189 27.60 -15.69 4.30
N PHE A 190 27.39 -14.38 4.13
CA PHE A 190 26.19 -13.84 3.47
C PHE A 190 26.45 -13.10 2.16
N HIS A 191 27.57 -12.40 2.03
CA HIS A 191 27.80 -11.53 0.88
C HIS A 191 29.26 -11.54 0.40
N GLU A 192 29.48 -11.63 -0.91
CA GLU A 192 30.83 -11.62 -1.51
C GLU A 192 31.59 -10.33 -1.15
N ASN A 193 30.90 -9.18 -1.20
CA ASN A 193 31.41 -7.90 -0.72
C ASN A 193 31.18 -7.70 0.79
N HIS A 194 31.75 -8.60 1.59
CA HIS A 194 31.59 -8.68 3.05
C HIS A 194 32.16 -7.48 3.82
N GLN A 195 33.23 -6.85 3.30
CA GLN A 195 33.85 -5.69 3.94
C GLN A 195 32.93 -4.50 3.95
N ASP A 196 32.33 -4.20 2.80
CA ASP A 196 31.31 -3.19 2.69
C ASP A 196 30.14 -3.62 3.57
N PHE A 197 29.52 -4.77 3.30
CA PHE A 197 28.31 -5.27 3.99
C PHE A 197 28.34 -5.17 5.52
N ARG A 198 29.54 -5.28 6.12
CA ARG A 198 29.78 -5.03 7.55
C ARG A 198 29.18 -3.71 8.05
N ASN A 199 29.22 -2.62 7.28
CA ASN A 199 28.67 -1.32 7.73
C ASN A 199 27.14 -1.36 7.90
N ILE A 200 26.43 -2.16 7.08
CA ILE A 200 25.00 -2.42 7.28
C ILE A 200 24.79 -3.14 8.59
N LEU A 201 25.51 -4.23 8.84
CA LEU A 201 25.39 -5.00 10.08
C LEU A 201 25.74 -4.15 11.31
N ASP A 202 26.73 -3.28 11.22
CA ASP A 202 27.12 -2.35 12.29
C ASP A 202 26.03 -1.31 12.56
N LEU A 203 25.30 -0.83 11.56
CA LEU A 203 24.13 0.03 11.80
C LEU A 203 22.99 -0.75 12.46
N PHE A 204 22.69 -1.96 12.00
CA PHE A 204 21.68 -2.81 12.63
C PHE A 204 22.08 -3.13 14.09
N ALA A 205 23.37 -3.31 14.38
CA ALA A 205 23.86 -3.47 15.74
C ALA A 205 23.68 -2.19 16.57
N HIS A 206 23.97 -1.01 15.99
CA HIS A 206 23.71 0.28 16.62
C HIS A 206 22.22 0.49 16.96
N LEU A 207 21.31 0.05 16.08
CA LEU A 207 19.86 0.10 16.30
C LEU A 207 19.34 -1.00 17.25
N GLY A 208 20.22 -1.89 17.73
CA GLY A 208 19.90 -2.97 18.65
C GLY A 208 19.27 -4.21 18.01
N TRP A 209 19.31 -4.36 16.69
CA TRP A 209 18.76 -5.50 15.97
C TRP A 209 19.74 -6.67 15.96
N PHE A 210 21.02 -6.35 15.93
CA PHE A 210 22.10 -7.31 16.12
C PHE A 210 22.88 -7.01 17.40
N ARG A 211 23.50 -8.04 17.96
CA ARG A 211 24.60 -7.90 18.90
C ARG A 211 25.88 -8.32 18.20
N LYS A 212 26.89 -7.45 18.24
CA LYS A 212 28.22 -7.76 17.72
C LYS A 212 29.05 -8.44 18.80
N VAL A 213 29.55 -9.64 18.53
CA VAL A 213 30.42 -10.41 19.42
C VAL A 213 31.69 -10.77 18.66
N ARG A 214 32.80 -10.11 18.99
CA ARG A 214 34.03 -10.12 18.17
C ARG A 214 33.71 -9.60 16.76
N ASP A 215 34.02 -10.36 15.71
CA ASP A 215 33.71 -10.03 14.31
C ASP A 215 32.44 -10.72 13.78
N GLN A 216 31.64 -11.32 14.66
CA GLN A 216 30.38 -11.99 14.32
C GLN A 216 29.17 -11.21 14.83
N TYR A 217 28.02 -11.50 14.23
CA TYR A 217 26.73 -10.91 14.57
C TYR A 217 25.74 -11.99 14.99
N GLU A 218 24.86 -11.64 15.91
CA GLU A 218 23.69 -12.47 16.27
C GLU A 218 22.46 -11.60 16.41
N TYR A 219 21.30 -12.15 16.05
CA TYR A 219 20.04 -11.43 16.21
C TYR A 219 19.71 -11.22 17.68
N THR A 220 19.19 -10.04 18.00
CA THR A 220 18.46 -9.81 19.25
C THR A 220 17.00 -10.21 19.07
N ASP A 221 16.25 -10.32 20.17
CA ASP A 221 14.79 -10.57 20.10
C ASP A 221 14.06 -9.48 19.29
N GLU A 222 14.53 -8.24 19.38
CA GLU A 222 14.00 -7.11 18.61
C GLU A 222 14.37 -7.26 17.11
N GLY A 223 15.60 -7.65 16.80
CA GLY A 223 16.03 -7.98 15.44
C GLY A 223 15.20 -9.10 14.81
N ILE A 224 14.94 -10.19 15.55
CA ILE A 224 14.07 -11.29 15.10
C ILE A 224 12.65 -10.77 14.83
N PHE A 225 12.13 -9.88 15.68
CA PHE A 225 10.80 -9.30 15.50
C PHE A 225 10.69 -8.54 14.17
N PHE A 226 11.69 -7.72 13.82
CA PHE A 226 11.72 -6.96 12.57
C PHE A 226 11.99 -7.84 11.36
N ALA A 227 12.92 -8.79 11.43
CA ALA A 227 13.23 -9.73 10.36
C ALA A 227 11.99 -10.52 9.91
N LYS A 228 11.22 -11.03 10.88
CA LYS A 228 9.94 -11.73 10.63
C LYS A 228 8.85 -10.84 10.02
N ARG A 229 9.05 -9.52 9.97
CA ARG A 229 8.13 -8.52 9.44
C ARG A 229 8.76 -7.68 8.33
N GLY A 230 9.87 -8.13 7.74
CA GLY A 230 10.54 -7.39 6.67
C GLY A 230 9.63 -7.13 5.47
N SER A 231 8.71 -8.06 5.17
CA SER A 231 7.69 -7.91 4.14
C SER A 231 6.74 -6.73 4.35
N ALA A 232 6.52 -6.28 5.59
CA ALA A 232 5.68 -5.11 5.87
C ALA A 232 6.23 -3.81 5.24
N TYR A 233 7.52 -3.77 4.92
CA TYR A 233 8.14 -2.66 4.19
C TYR A 233 7.99 -2.78 2.67
N GLY A 234 7.76 -3.99 2.15
CA GLY A 234 7.87 -4.29 0.72
C GLY A 234 6.93 -3.47 -0.14
N VAL A 235 5.67 -3.28 0.28
CA VAL A 235 4.71 -2.44 -0.45
C VAL A 235 5.21 -1.00 -0.53
N THR A 236 5.52 -0.34 0.59
CA THR A 236 5.96 1.07 0.59
C THR A 236 7.28 1.28 -0.15
N VAL A 237 8.26 0.40 0.06
CA VAL A 237 9.57 0.46 -0.62
C VAL A 237 9.42 0.24 -2.13
N SER A 238 8.47 -0.59 -2.57
CA SER A 238 8.25 -0.83 -4.01
C SER A 238 7.86 0.43 -4.78
N TYR A 239 7.36 1.48 -4.12
CA TYR A 239 7.01 2.78 -4.72
C TYR A 239 8.14 3.82 -4.65
N ILE A 240 9.34 3.46 -4.19
CA ILE A 240 10.51 4.34 -4.32
C ILE A 240 10.75 4.87 -5.74
N PRO A 241 10.50 4.12 -6.83
CA PRO A 241 10.53 4.69 -8.18
C PRO A 241 9.61 5.91 -8.32
N THR A 242 8.38 5.88 -7.79
CA THR A 242 7.49 7.05 -7.73
C THR A 242 8.13 8.20 -6.95
N PHE A 243 8.66 7.93 -5.75
CA PHE A 243 9.22 8.97 -4.89
C PHE A 243 10.48 9.65 -5.43
N ARG A 244 11.23 8.98 -6.33
CA ARG A 244 12.36 9.60 -7.04
C ARG A 244 11.94 10.71 -7.99
N HIS A 245 10.70 10.66 -8.47
CA HIS A 245 10.16 11.57 -9.47
C HIS A 245 9.18 12.60 -8.89
N LEU A 246 9.18 12.86 -7.58
CA LEU A 246 8.24 13.82 -6.98
C LEU A 246 8.40 15.25 -7.53
N ASP A 247 9.61 15.68 -7.88
CA ASP A 247 9.80 16.98 -8.54
C ASP A 247 9.09 17.03 -9.90
N ASP A 248 9.19 15.97 -10.70
CA ASP A 248 8.49 15.85 -11.99
C ASP A 248 6.98 15.76 -11.82
N LEU A 249 6.52 14.93 -10.87
CA LEU A 249 5.10 14.75 -10.61
C LEU A 249 4.47 16.03 -10.07
N ILE A 250 5.04 16.67 -9.06
CA ILE A 250 4.43 17.84 -8.42
C ILE A 250 4.63 19.10 -9.26
N PHE A 251 5.78 19.31 -9.90
CA PHE A 251 6.14 20.60 -10.52
C PHE A 251 6.50 20.51 -12.02
N GLY A 252 6.56 19.31 -12.59
CA GLY A 252 7.01 19.05 -13.97
C GLY A 252 5.99 18.26 -14.79
N ASN A 253 6.46 17.24 -15.51
CA ASN A 253 5.62 16.37 -16.32
C ASN A 253 4.92 15.31 -15.44
N PRO A 254 3.60 15.40 -15.22
CA PRO A 254 2.87 14.41 -14.41
C PRO A 254 2.75 13.04 -15.10
N ASN A 255 3.13 12.93 -16.37
CA ASN A 255 3.10 11.70 -17.18
C ASN A 255 4.44 10.94 -17.22
N VAL A 256 5.49 11.42 -16.52
CA VAL A 256 6.84 10.84 -16.61
C VAL A 256 6.92 9.34 -16.30
N LEU A 257 6.04 8.83 -15.43
CA LEU A 257 5.97 7.40 -15.05
C LEU A 257 4.99 6.58 -15.90
N TRP A 258 4.26 7.25 -16.78
CA TRP A 258 3.13 6.70 -17.52
C TRP A 258 3.40 6.66 -19.03
N ASP A 259 4.23 7.58 -19.54
CA ASP A 259 4.69 7.65 -20.92
C ASP A 259 5.75 6.57 -21.18
N LYS A 260 5.30 5.32 -21.31
CA LYS A 260 6.15 4.16 -21.63
C LYS A 260 5.64 3.41 -22.86
N PRO A 261 6.52 2.69 -23.58
CA PRO A 261 6.11 1.80 -24.66
C PRO A 261 5.09 0.76 -24.19
N GLU A 262 4.20 0.36 -25.10
CA GLU A 262 3.28 -0.73 -24.85
C GLU A 262 4.05 -2.02 -24.48
N GLY A 263 3.59 -2.73 -23.46
CA GLY A 263 4.27 -3.93 -22.95
C GLY A 263 5.51 -3.67 -22.07
N ALA A 264 5.99 -2.42 -21.95
CA ALA A 264 7.09 -2.11 -21.02
C ALA A 264 6.65 -2.32 -19.55
N PRO A 265 7.58 -2.71 -18.64
CA PRO A 265 7.28 -2.79 -17.21
C PRO A 265 6.78 -1.46 -16.64
N GLU A 266 6.10 -1.52 -15.51
CA GLU A 266 5.67 -0.32 -14.78
C GLU A 266 6.88 0.46 -14.26
N LEU A 267 6.86 1.78 -14.43
CA LEU A 267 7.96 2.66 -13.99
C LEU A 267 7.73 3.21 -12.57
N HIS A 268 6.47 3.29 -12.14
CA HIS A 268 6.10 3.88 -10.85
C HIS A 268 6.31 2.92 -9.67
N VAL A 269 6.40 1.61 -9.91
CA VAL A 269 6.47 0.58 -8.87
C VAL A 269 7.36 -0.60 -9.29
N ASP A 270 8.17 -1.11 -8.36
CA ASP A 270 8.81 -2.43 -8.50
C ASP A 270 7.76 -3.52 -8.21
N ARG A 271 7.12 -4.03 -9.26
CA ARG A 271 6.01 -4.98 -9.14
C ARG A 271 6.39 -6.29 -8.44
N GLU A 272 7.60 -6.78 -8.64
CA GLU A 272 8.06 -8.02 -8.01
C GLU A 272 8.20 -7.83 -6.49
N MET A 273 8.80 -6.72 -6.07
CA MET A 273 8.90 -6.34 -4.67
C MET A 273 7.53 -6.06 -4.04
N ASN A 274 6.63 -5.42 -4.78
CA ASN A 274 5.26 -5.14 -4.35
C ASN A 274 4.51 -6.44 -4.03
N VAL A 275 4.59 -7.44 -4.91
CA VAL A 275 4.00 -8.78 -4.73
C VAL A 275 4.63 -9.52 -3.54
N TRP A 276 5.96 -9.44 -3.38
CA TRP A 276 6.63 -10.02 -2.21
C TRP A 276 6.18 -9.37 -0.89
N GLY A 277 6.04 -8.04 -0.88
CA GLY A 277 5.59 -7.27 0.27
C GLY A 277 4.15 -7.56 0.66
N SER A 278 3.24 -7.62 -0.32
CA SER A 278 1.83 -7.95 -0.06
C SER A 278 1.68 -9.38 0.46
N GLY A 279 2.36 -10.36 -0.17
CA GLY A 279 2.34 -11.78 0.21
C GLY A 279 2.52 -12.07 1.71
N GLY A 280 3.42 -11.33 2.37
CA GLY A 280 3.71 -11.52 3.80
C GLY A 280 2.68 -10.93 4.78
N ALA A 281 1.77 -10.06 4.31
CA ALA A 281 0.79 -9.38 5.16
C ALA A 281 -0.53 -10.18 5.35
N HIS A 282 -0.76 -11.24 4.57
CA HIS A 282 -2.10 -11.80 4.40
C HIS A 282 -2.57 -12.84 5.42
N ALA A 283 -1.69 -13.48 6.18
CA ALA A 283 -2.08 -14.65 7.00
C ALA A 283 -3.19 -14.36 8.03
N THR A 284 -3.24 -13.14 8.59
CA THR A 284 -4.31 -12.78 9.55
C THR A 284 -5.64 -12.49 8.84
N TYR A 285 -5.58 -11.94 7.64
CA TYR A 285 -6.77 -11.61 6.84
C TYR A 285 -7.39 -12.87 6.24
N PHE A 286 -6.57 -13.84 5.85
CA PHE A 286 -7.02 -15.12 5.31
C PHE A 286 -7.90 -15.89 6.28
N ASN A 287 -7.62 -15.87 7.60
CA ASN A 287 -8.50 -16.52 8.58
C ASN A 287 -9.96 -16.02 8.50
N VAL A 288 -10.18 -14.72 8.29
CA VAL A 288 -11.53 -14.16 8.16
C VAL A 288 -12.18 -14.56 6.84
N ILE A 289 -11.39 -14.59 5.76
CA ILE A 289 -11.86 -15.09 4.47
C ILE A 289 -12.25 -16.57 4.58
N ASP A 290 -11.45 -17.37 5.27
CA ASP A 290 -11.69 -18.80 5.48
C ASP A 290 -13.01 -19.02 6.22
N GLU A 291 -13.30 -18.24 7.26
CA GLU A 291 -14.60 -18.28 7.96
C GLU A 291 -15.78 -18.07 6.99
N ILE A 292 -15.66 -17.10 6.07
CA ILE A 292 -16.70 -16.79 5.08
C ILE A 292 -16.83 -17.92 4.04
N ILE A 293 -15.71 -18.42 3.51
CA ILE A 293 -15.68 -19.51 2.54
C ILE A 293 -16.26 -20.79 3.14
N ILE A 294 -15.86 -21.13 4.36
CA ILE A 294 -16.35 -22.31 5.08
C ILE A 294 -17.86 -22.21 5.30
N GLU A 295 -18.36 -21.04 5.70
CA GLU A 295 -19.80 -20.82 5.86
C GLU A 295 -20.56 -21.04 4.55
N LEU A 296 -20.15 -20.38 3.46
CA LEU A 296 -20.84 -20.46 2.17
C LEU A 296 -20.88 -21.87 1.60
N PHE A 297 -19.76 -22.61 1.64
CA PHE A 297 -19.66 -23.95 1.06
C PHE A 297 -20.09 -25.09 2.01
N ASN A 298 -20.60 -24.75 3.20
CA ASN A 298 -21.32 -25.67 4.09
C ASN A 298 -22.86 -25.57 3.98
N ARG A 299 -23.39 -24.58 3.27
CA ARG A 299 -24.83 -24.45 2.99
C ARG A 299 -25.34 -25.63 2.11
N PRO A 300 -26.66 -25.86 2.02
CA PRO A 300 -27.22 -26.83 1.07
C PRO A 300 -26.69 -26.59 -0.36
N ILE A 301 -26.41 -27.66 -1.11
CA ILE A 301 -25.68 -27.58 -2.40
C ILE A 301 -26.29 -26.61 -3.42
N HIS A 302 -27.62 -26.44 -3.41
CA HIS A 302 -28.35 -25.55 -4.31
C HIS A 302 -28.28 -24.06 -3.91
N GLU A 303 -27.85 -23.77 -2.68
CA GLU A 303 -27.59 -22.42 -2.16
C GLU A 303 -26.11 -22.04 -2.28
N GLN A 304 -25.25 -22.95 -2.74
CA GLN A 304 -23.82 -22.69 -2.91
C GLN A 304 -23.51 -22.09 -4.28
N PRO A 305 -22.43 -21.30 -4.39
CA PRO A 305 -21.84 -20.97 -5.67
C PRO A 305 -21.41 -22.24 -6.43
N LYS A 306 -21.45 -22.19 -7.76
CA LYS A 306 -20.90 -23.27 -8.61
C LYS A 306 -19.37 -23.30 -8.58
N GLY A 307 -18.75 -22.22 -8.17
CA GLY A 307 -17.31 -22.07 -8.11
C GLY A 307 -16.89 -20.68 -7.68
N ILE A 308 -15.62 -20.35 -7.93
CA ILE A 308 -14.98 -19.11 -7.51
C ILE A 308 -14.32 -18.44 -8.71
N LEU A 309 -14.51 -17.13 -8.81
CA LEU A 309 -13.70 -16.28 -9.67
C LEU A 309 -12.84 -15.34 -8.83
N ASP A 310 -11.53 -15.39 -9.03
CA ASP A 310 -10.56 -14.47 -8.45
C ASP A 310 -10.13 -13.44 -9.52
N MET A 311 -10.60 -12.19 -9.38
CA MET A 311 -10.28 -11.07 -10.27
C MET A 311 -9.04 -10.33 -9.75
N GLY A 312 -8.03 -10.19 -10.62
CA GLY A 312 -6.68 -9.77 -10.24
C GLY A 312 -5.90 -10.90 -9.57
N CYS A 313 -5.98 -12.11 -10.13
CA CYS A 313 -5.48 -13.32 -9.49
C CYS A 313 -3.95 -13.36 -9.28
N GLY A 314 -3.19 -12.48 -9.94
CA GLY A 314 -1.76 -12.32 -9.70
C GLY A 314 -0.97 -13.60 -9.96
N ASN A 315 -0.53 -14.26 -8.89
CA ASN A 315 0.20 -15.54 -8.97
C ASN A 315 -0.66 -16.78 -8.68
N GLY A 316 -1.97 -16.61 -8.46
CA GLY A 316 -2.92 -17.69 -8.20
C GLY A 316 -2.90 -18.26 -6.78
N ALA A 317 -2.05 -17.75 -5.87
CA ALA A 317 -1.91 -18.30 -4.53
C ALA A 317 -3.20 -18.19 -3.71
N PHE A 318 -3.97 -17.12 -3.90
CA PHE A 318 -5.21 -16.91 -3.17
C PHE A 318 -6.33 -17.83 -3.67
N LEU A 319 -6.47 -17.99 -4.99
CA LEU A 319 -7.37 -18.98 -5.58
C LEU A 319 -7.03 -20.41 -5.14
N GLN A 320 -5.74 -20.77 -5.11
CA GLN A 320 -5.27 -22.04 -4.58
C GLN A 320 -5.68 -22.23 -3.12
N HIS A 321 -5.42 -21.24 -2.27
CA HIS A 321 -5.77 -21.27 -0.85
C HIS A 321 -7.27 -21.49 -0.63
N MET A 322 -8.12 -20.73 -1.33
CA MET A 322 -9.58 -20.89 -1.22
C MET A 322 -10.04 -22.29 -1.66
N PHE A 323 -9.46 -22.85 -2.73
CA PHE A 323 -9.76 -24.22 -3.15
C PHE A 323 -9.40 -25.24 -2.06
N GLU A 324 -8.19 -25.15 -1.50
CA GLU A 324 -7.72 -26.06 -0.45
C GLU A 324 -8.58 -25.97 0.83
N VAL A 325 -9.03 -24.77 1.19
CA VAL A 325 -9.99 -24.57 2.30
C VAL A 325 -11.31 -25.27 2.01
N ILE A 326 -11.87 -25.12 0.80
CA ILE A 326 -13.14 -25.76 0.44
C ILE A 326 -12.99 -27.28 0.43
N GLU A 327 -11.96 -27.78 -0.24
CA GLU A 327 -11.67 -29.21 -0.37
C GLU A 327 -11.56 -29.89 1.01
N ARG A 328 -10.82 -29.27 1.95
CA ARG A 328 -10.47 -29.92 3.22
C ARG A 328 -11.45 -29.63 4.36
N GLN A 329 -12.14 -28.50 4.34
CA GLN A 329 -12.85 -27.98 5.52
C GLN A 329 -14.35 -27.78 5.32
N THR A 330 -14.93 -28.18 4.19
CA THR A 330 -16.36 -27.95 3.90
C THR A 330 -17.12 -29.20 3.50
N ALA A 331 -18.45 -29.15 3.58
CA ALA A 331 -19.34 -30.16 3.07
C ALA A 331 -19.20 -30.33 1.56
N ARG A 332 -18.99 -29.23 0.82
CA ARG A 332 -18.74 -29.26 -0.63
C ARG A 332 -17.48 -30.06 -0.98
N GLY A 333 -16.42 -29.94 -0.19
CA GLY A 333 -15.17 -30.69 -0.36
C GLY A 333 -15.37 -32.21 -0.40
N ARG A 334 -16.35 -32.74 0.36
CA ARG A 334 -16.70 -34.17 0.37
C ARG A 334 -17.52 -34.63 -0.83
N MET A 335 -17.90 -33.71 -1.71
CA MET A 335 -18.85 -33.94 -2.81
C MET A 335 -18.31 -33.46 -4.16
N LEU A 336 -17.01 -33.12 -4.27
CA LEU A 336 -16.42 -32.55 -5.48
C LEU A 336 -16.54 -33.46 -6.71
N ASP A 337 -16.61 -34.79 -6.53
CA ASP A 337 -16.85 -35.73 -7.63
C ASP A 337 -18.24 -35.56 -8.27
N GLN A 338 -19.25 -35.26 -7.45
CA GLN A 338 -20.63 -35.06 -7.91
C GLN A 338 -20.91 -33.60 -8.28
N TYR A 339 -20.28 -32.68 -7.56
CA TYR A 339 -20.46 -31.23 -7.69
C TYR A 339 -19.09 -30.56 -7.72
N PRO A 340 -18.35 -30.61 -8.85
CA PRO A 340 -17.04 -29.99 -8.95
C PRO A 340 -17.12 -28.47 -8.78
N LEU A 341 -16.01 -27.83 -8.40
CA LEU A 341 -15.89 -26.37 -8.37
C LEU A 341 -15.41 -25.86 -9.72
N PHE A 342 -16.08 -24.82 -10.23
CA PHE A 342 -15.59 -24.08 -11.39
C PHE A 342 -14.66 -22.95 -10.94
N LEU A 343 -13.35 -23.15 -11.04
CA LEU A 343 -12.35 -22.18 -10.61
C LEU A 343 -11.91 -21.27 -11.78
N VAL A 344 -11.87 -19.97 -11.54
CA VAL A 344 -11.41 -18.98 -12.52
C VAL A 344 -10.40 -18.03 -11.88
N GLY A 345 -9.21 -17.93 -12.47
CA GLY A 345 -8.28 -16.84 -12.22
C GLY A 345 -8.32 -15.85 -13.38
N ALA A 346 -8.70 -14.61 -13.13
CA ALA A 346 -8.77 -13.55 -14.13
C ALA A 346 -7.77 -12.44 -13.82
N ASP A 347 -7.02 -11.98 -14.83
CA ASP A 347 -6.07 -10.87 -14.70
C ASP A 347 -5.88 -10.18 -16.05
N TYR A 348 -5.69 -8.86 -16.04
CA TYR A 348 -5.46 -8.09 -17.27
C TYR A 348 -3.99 -8.21 -17.73
N ASN A 349 -3.08 -8.62 -16.83
CA ASN A 349 -1.66 -8.78 -17.08
C ASN A 349 -1.31 -10.21 -17.51
N GLN A 350 -0.82 -10.36 -18.74
CA GLN A 350 -0.44 -11.67 -19.30
C GLN A 350 0.67 -12.39 -18.52
N ALA A 351 1.59 -11.66 -17.89
CA ALA A 351 2.63 -12.26 -17.06
C ALA A 351 2.05 -12.90 -15.79
N ALA A 352 1.08 -12.24 -15.15
CA ALA A 352 0.33 -12.77 -14.01
C ALA A 352 -0.41 -14.06 -14.39
N LEU A 353 -1.11 -14.07 -15.52
CA LEU A 353 -1.79 -15.27 -16.03
C LEU A 353 -0.82 -16.44 -16.27
N LYS A 354 0.38 -16.17 -16.80
CA LYS A 354 1.40 -17.21 -17.01
C LYS A 354 1.87 -17.82 -15.69
N VAL A 355 2.14 -16.98 -14.69
CA VAL A 355 2.57 -17.44 -13.35
C VAL A 355 1.44 -18.21 -12.65
N THR A 356 0.22 -17.69 -12.69
CA THR A 356 -0.97 -18.35 -12.14
C THR A 356 -1.17 -19.75 -12.74
N ARG A 357 -1.09 -19.90 -14.07
CA ARG A 357 -1.17 -21.23 -14.71
C ARG A 357 -0.11 -22.18 -14.19
N ALA A 358 1.15 -21.73 -14.12
CA ALA A 358 2.25 -22.58 -13.67
C ALA A 358 2.07 -23.03 -12.22
N ASN A 359 1.64 -22.14 -11.33
CA ASN A 359 1.41 -22.45 -9.92
C ASN A 359 0.24 -23.40 -9.71
N LEU A 360 -0.89 -23.17 -10.37
CA LEU A 360 -2.07 -24.04 -10.25
C LEU A 360 -1.81 -25.43 -10.83
N ILE A 361 -1.11 -25.55 -11.96
CA ILE A 361 -0.67 -26.86 -12.51
C ILE A 361 0.23 -27.58 -11.51
N LYS A 362 1.19 -26.86 -10.91
CA LYS A 362 2.10 -27.44 -9.91
C LYS A 362 1.36 -27.90 -8.64
N ALA A 363 0.25 -27.24 -8.30
CA ALA A 363 -0.63 -27.60 -7.19
C ALA A 363 -1.66 -28.68 -7.54
N ASP A 364 -1.69 -29.18 -8.78
CA ASP A 364 -2.71 -30.10 -9.30
C ASP A 364 -4.15 -29.56 -9.21
N ILE A 365 -4.30 -28.24 -9.39
CA ILE A 365 -5.59 -27.55 -9.34
C ILE A 365 -6.04 -27.19 -10.76
N TRP A 366 -7.24 -27.66 -11.13
CA TRP A 366 -7.81 -27.39 -12.45
C TRP A 366 -8.65 -26.12 -12.43
N ALA A 367 -8.15 -25.07 -13.08
CA ALA A 367 -8.83 -23.77 -13.18
C ALA A 367 -8.78 -23.20 -14.60
N LYS A 368 -9.72 -22.32 -14.92
CA LYS A 368 -9.66 -21.46 -16.11
C LYS A 368 -8.85 -20.22 -15.78
N VAL A 369 -7.78 -19.98 -16.53
CA VAL A 369 -6.95 -18.79 -16.35
C VAL A 369 -7.09 -17.92 -17.59
N ILE A 370 -7.85 -16.84 -17.46
CA ILE A 370 -8.34 -16.02 -18.57
C ILE A 370 -7.97 -14.55 -18.40
N TRP A 371 -7.97 -13.81 -19.50
CA TRP A 371 -7.82 -12.36 -19.44
C TRP A 371 -9.09 -11.74 -18.84
N GLY A 372 -8.94 -10.73 -18.00
CA GLY A 372 -10.07 -10.00 -17.45
C GLY A 372 -9.66 -8.66 -16.87
N ASP A 373 -10.49 -7.64 -17.09
CA ASP A 373 -10.30 -6.28 -16.56
C ASP A 373 -11.40 -6.00 -15.53
N ILE A 374 -11.01 -5.52 -14.34
CA ILE A 374 -11.94 -5.16 -13.28
C ILE A 374 -12.93 -4.07 -13.74
N GLY A 375 -12.56 -3.22 -14.70
CA GLY A 375 -13.43 -2.20 -15.27
C GLY A 375 -14.46 -2.73 -16.28
N ARG A 376 -14.32 -3.98 -16.75
CA ARG A 376 -15.12 -4.61 -17.82
C ARG A 376 -15.67 -6.00 -17.43
N PRO A 377 -16.47 -6.11 -16.36
CA PRO A 377 -17.10 -7.38 -15.98
C PRO A 377 -18.08 -7.92 -17.02
N ASP A 378 -18.57 -7.07 -17.94
CA ASP A 378 -19.38 -7.45 -19.08
C ASP A 378 -18.63 -8.39 -20.05
N LEU A 379 -17.40 -8.03 -20.41
CA LEU A 379 -16.56 -8.86 -21.28
C LEU A 379 -16.21 -10.19 -20.61
N LEU A 380 -15.88 -10.14 -19.32
CA LEU A 380 -15.60 -11.34 -18.53
C LEU A 380 -16.80 -12.29 -18.49
N ALA A 381 -18.00 -11.76 -18.28
CA ALA A 381 -19.22 -12.55 -18.26
C ALA A 381 -19.55 -13.18 -19.62
N GLU A 382 -19.35 -12.44 -20.71
CA GLU A 382 -19.50 -12.94 -22.08
C GLU A 382 -18.52 -14.07 -22.38
N ASP A 383 -17.22 -13.87 -22.09
CA ASP A 383 -16.18 -14.88 -22.28
C ASP A 383 -16.47 -16.17 -21.51
N LEU A 384 -16.95 -16.05 -20.25
CA LEU A 384 -17.30 -17.19 -19.43
C LEU A 384 -18.48 -17.98 -19.99
N ARG A 385 -19.51 -17.27 -20.46
CA ARG A 385 -20.71 -17.88 -21.04
C ARG A 385 -20.39 -18.58 -22.36
N GLU A 386 -19.67 -17.93 -23.25
CA GLU A 386 -19.39 -18.44 -24.60
C GLU A 386 -18.38 -19.59 -24.59
N ASN A 387 -17.30 -19.47 -23.82
CA ASN A 387 -16.21 -20.45 -23.87
C ASN A 387 -16.39 -21.61 -22.89
N TYR A 388 -17.17 -21.42 -21.83
CA TYR A 388 -17.28 -22.41 -20.74
C TYR A 388 -18.72 -22.70 -20.30
N ASN A 389 -19.73 -22.06 -20.88
CA ASN A 389 -21.13 -22.24 -20.51
C ASN A 389 -21.38 -22.02 -19.01
N ILE A 390 -20.68 -21.04 -18.42
CA ILE A 390 -20.83 -20.64 -17.02
C ILE A 390 -21.28 -19.18 -16.97
N ASP A 391 -22.31 -18.89 -16.19
CA ASP A 391 -22.73 -17.52 -15.90
C ASP A 391 -21.90 -16.98 -14.74
N LEU A 392 -21.32 -15.79 -14.89
CA LEU A 392 -20.54 -15.12 -13.84
C LEU A 392 -21.35 -14.95 -12.55
N LYS A 393 -22.68 -14.76 -12.66
CA LYS A 393 -23.61 -14.66 -11.54
C LYS A 393 -23.71 -15.94 -10.70
N GLU A 394 -23.30 -17.08 -11.25
CA GLU A 394 -23.30 -18.37 -10.55
C GLU A 394 -22.01 -18.64 -9.76
N LEU A 395 -21.05 -17.72 -9.80
CA LEU A 395 -19.77 -17.81 -9.09
C LEU A 395 -19.73 -16.88 -7.88
N LEU A 396 -18.99 -17.27 -6.85
CA LEU A 396 -18.54 -16.33 -5.83
C LEU A 396 -17.42 -15.50 -6.46
N ASN A 397 -17.64 -14.19 -6.56
CA ASN A 397 -16.64 -13.28 -7.10
C ASN A 397 -15.77 -12.78 -5.96
N VAL A 398 -14.46 -12.89 -6.11
CA VAL A 398 -13.47 -12.53 -5.10
C VAL A 398 -12.42 -11.62 -5.71
N ARG A 399 -11.94 -10.65 -4.94
CA ARG A 399 -10.77 -9.83 -5.28
C ARG A 399 -10.15 -9.22 -4.05
N THR A 400 -8.84 -9.00 -4.09
CA THR A 400 -8.09 -8.43 -2.96
C THR A 400 -7.29 -7.24 -3.43
N PHE A 401 -7.50 -6.09 -2.78
CA PHE A 401 -6.75 -4.84 -2.98
C PHE A 401 -6.78 -4.37 -4.45
N LEU A 402 -7.98 -4.31 -5.05
CA LEU A 402 -8.12 -4.08 -6.48
C LEU A 402 -9.12 -2.99 -6.88
N ASP A 403 -10.22 -2.77 -6.14
CA ASP A 403 -11.19 -1.74 -6.54
C ASP A 403 -10.56 -0.34 -6.47
N HIS A 404 -9.70 -0.07 -5.48
CA HIS A 404 -8.96 1.20 -5.40
C HIS A 404 -7.93 1.38 -6.52
N ASN A 405 -7.42 0.30 -7.12
CA ASN A 405 -6.40 0.33 -8.18
C ASN A 405 -7.02 0.26 -9.59
N ARG A 406 -8.34 0.45 -9.71
CA ARG A 406 -9.02 0.56 -11.01
C ARG A 406 -8.49 1.77 -11.78
N ILE A 407 -8.40 1.63 -13.10
CA ILE A 407 -8.06 2.76 -13.97
C ILE A 407 -9.17 3.82 -13.86
N TRP A 408 -8.77 5.08 -13.74
CA TRP A 408 -9.72 6.18 -13.70
C TRP A 408 -10.54 6.27 -14.98
N GLU A 409 -11.85 6.35 -14.82
CA GLU A 409 -12.79 6.65 -15.89
C GLU A 409 -13.66 7.83 -15.45
N GLN A 410 -13.92 8.76 -16.37
CA GLN A 410 -14.84 9.86 -16.08
C GLN A 410 -16.24 9.31 -15.78
N PRO A 411 -16.86 9.65 -14.63
CA PRO A 411 -18.17 9.11 -14.27
C PRO A 411 -19.21 9.57 -15.29
N THR A 412 -19.90 8.60 -15.91
CA THR A 412 -20.96 8.87 -16.90
C THR A 412 -22.21 9.47 -16.28
N HIS A 413 -22.42 9.23 -14.98
CA HIS A 413 -23.55 9.74 -14.21
C HIS A 413 -23.02 10.37 -12.93
N ARG A 414 -23.44 11.60 -12.66
CA ARG A 414 -23.13 12.31 -11.41
C ARG A 414 -24.41 12.44 -10.61
N MET A 415 -24.36 12.06 -9.34
CA MET A 415 -25.52 12.19 -8.46
C MET A 415 -25.71 13.66 -8.08
N GLU A 416 -26.88 14.22 -8.44
CA GLU A 416 -27.21 15.60 -8.09
C GLU A 416 -27.21 15.79 -6.57
N GLY A 417 -26.54 16.86 -6.09
CA GLY A 417 -26.44 17.15 -4.67
C GLY A 417 -25.53 16.22 -3.87
N ARG A 418 -24.71 15.36 -4.52
CA ARG A 418 -23.73 14.53 -3.81
C ARG A 418 -22.82 15.41 -2.94
N LEU A 419 -22.73 15.04 -1.67
CA LEU A 419 -21.78 15.60 -0.73
C LEU A 419 -20.93 14.48 -0.13
N SER A 420 -19.68 14.41 -0.57
CA SER A 420 -18.73 13.41 -0.11
C SER A 420 -18.38 13.63 1.36
N GLN A 421 -18.20 12.53 2.08
CA GLN A 421 -17.63 12.52 3.43
C GLN A 421 -16.13 12.18 3.41
N SER A 422 -15.58 11.84 2.25
CA SER A 422 -14.18 11.53 2.12
C SER A 422 -13.33 12.77 2.33
N THR A 423 -12.22 12.57 3.01
CA THR A 423 -11.15 13.54 3.18
C THR A 423 -9.99 13.32 2.20
N GLY A 424 -10.03 12.25 1.40
CA GLY A 424 -8.93 11.81 0.55
C GLY A 424 -8.40 12.87 -0.41
N ALA A 425 -7.12 12.74 -0.79
CA ALA A 425 -6.49 13.55 -1.82
C ALA A 425 -6.28 12.67 -3.07
N PHE A 426 -7.09 12.92 -4.11
CA PHE A 426 -7.11 12.10 -5.32
C PHE A 426 -6.52 12.85 -6.51
N ALA A 427 -5.75 12.12 -7.31
CA ALA A 427 -5.13 12.62 -8.53
C ALA A 427 -5.34 11.64 -9.69
N PHE A 428 -5.34 12.18 -10.90
CA PHE A 428 -5.15 11.40 -12.12
C PHE A 428 -4.28 12.21 -13.07
N ARG A 429 -3.09 11.70 -13.40
CA ARG A 429 -2.15 12.37 -14.31
C ARG A 429 -1.88 13.83 -13.92
N GLY A 430 -1.69 14.06 -12.62
CA GLY A 430 -1.39 15.37 -12.06
C GLY A 430 -2.60 16.27 -11.82
N ARG A 431 -3.76 15.95 -12.38
CA ARG A 431 -5.00 16.69 -12.14
C ARG A 431 -5.66 16.25 -10.84
N ARG A 432 -6.10 17.20 -10.00
CA ARG A 432 -6.93 16.91 -8.84
C ARG A 432 -8.30 16.38 -9.27
N ILE A 433 -8.75 15.34 -8.57
CA ILE A 433 -10.12 14.83 -8.69
C ILE A 433 -10.93 15.25 -7.44
N PRO A 434 -12.11 15.86 -7.61
CA PRO A 434 -13.02 16.17 -6.51
C PRO A 434 -13.54 14.90 -5.82
N ASN A 435 -13.72 14.92 -4.50
CA ASN A 435 -14.11 13.74 -3.73
C ASN A 435 -15.53 13.25 -4.09
N ASN A 436 -16.43 14.18 -4.45
CA ASN A 436 -17.75 13.85 -4.99
C ASN A 436 -17.63 13.02 -6.29
N GLU A 437 -16.68 13.38 -7.16
CA GLU A 437 -16.47 12.70 -8.44
C GLU A 437 -15.85 11.30 -8.24
N VAL A 438 -14.97 11.12 -7.25
CA VAL A 438 -14.43 9.80 -6.88
C VAL A 438 -15.52 8.85 -6.41
N GLU A 439 -16.47 9.34 -5.60
CA GLU A 439 -17.61 8.53 -5.16
C GLU A 439 -18.55 8.17 -6.33
N ASP A 440 -18.83 9.10 -7.24
CA ASP A 440 -19.62 8.81 -8.45
C ASP A 440 -18.91 7.81 -9.38
N ASN A 441 -17.58 7.91 -9.51
CA ASN A 441 -16.78 6.94 -10.25
C ASN A 441 -16.83 5.55 -9.59
N LEU A 442 -16.67 5.47 -8.26
CA LEU A 442 -16.78 4.22 -7.52
C LEU A 442 -18.20 3.62 -7.64
N LEU A 443 -19.24 4.45 -7.60
CA LEU A 443 -20.62 4.02 -7.80
C LEU A 443 -20.81 3.42 -9.19
N GLY A 444 -20.31 4.09 -10.23
CA GLY A 444 -20.34 3.58 -11.61
C GLY A 444 -19.64 2.23 -11.72
N HIS A 445 -18.44 2.11 -11.14
CA HIS A 445 -17.68 0.87 -11.08
C HIS A 445 -18.44 -0.29 -10.42
N LEU A 446 -18.97 -0.08 -9.21
CA LEU A 446 -19.73 -1.11 -8.49
C LEU A 446 -21.03 -1.48 -9.19
N LYS A 447 -21.69 -0.53 -9.87
CA LYS A 447 -22.89 -0.81 -10.69
C LYS A 447 -22.58 -1.71 -11.88
N LYS A 448 -21.40 -1.62 -12.51
CA LYS A 448 -21.00 -2.56 -13.57
C LYS A 448 -20.94 -4.00 -13.04
N TRP A 449 -20.51 -4.19 -11.79
CA TRP A 449 -20.39 -5.51 -11.16
C TRP A 449 -21.69 -6.05 -10.57
N THR A 450 -22.60 -5.18 -10.13
CA THR A 450 -23.81 -5.54 -9.39
C THR A 450 -24.62 -6.68 -10.03
N PRO A 451 -24.91 -6.69 -11.36
CA PRO A 451 -25.68 -7.77 -12.00
C PRO A 451 -25.07 -9.18 -11.85
N TYR A 452 -23.75 -9.24 -11.63
CA TYR A 452 -22.97 -10.48 -11.59
C TYR A 452 -22.61 -10.93 -10.17
N VAL A 453 -22.77 -10.06 -9.16
CA VAL A 453 -22.38 -10.35 -7.77
C VAL A 453 -23.54 -10.26 -6.78
N ASP A 454 -24.73 -9.88 -7.24
CA ASP A 454 -25.92 -9.74 -6.38
C ASP A 454 -26.34 -11.06 -5.70
N LYS A 455 -26.17 -12.21 -6.36
CA LYS A 455 -26.60 -13.54 -5.89
C LYS A 455 -25.67 -14.15 -4.85
N PHE A 456 -24.46 -14.52 -5.26
CA PHE A 456 -23.50 -15.21 -4.38
C PHE A 456 -22.52 -14.27 -3.68
N GLY A 457 -22.47 -13.01 -4.13
CA GLY A 457 -21.70 -11.96 -3.50
C GLY A 457 -20.38 -11.65 -4.18
N LEU A 458 -19.84 -10.52 -3.76
CA LEU A 458 -18.49 -10.05 -3.98
C LEU A 458 -17.74 -10.11 -2.65
N LEU A 459 -16.85 -11.07 -2.49
CA LEU A 459 -15.91 -11.12 -1.37
C LEU A 459 -14.70 -10.24 -1.71
N THR A 460 -14.62 -9.08 -1.06
CA THR A 460 -13.56 -8.10 -1.28
C THR A 460 -12.77 -7.86 -0.02
N MET A 461 -11.45 -7.90 -0.13
CA MET A 461 -10.53 -7.32 0.86
C MET A 461 -10.00 -6.03 0.29
N GLU A 462 -10.22 -4.90 0.95
CA GLU A 462 -9.92 -3.59 0.39
C GLU A 462 -9.08 -2.69 1.32
N LEU A 463 -8.27 -1.82 0.72
CA LEU A 463 -7.44 -0.81 1.35
C LEU A 463 -8.18 0.53 1.44
N HIS A 464 -7.98 1.23 2.55
CA HIS A 464 -8.70 2.44 2.92
C HIS A 464 -7.75 3.50 3.46
N THR A 465 -8.16 4.76 3.31
CA THR A 465 -7.56 5.92 3.99
C THR A 465 -8.32 6.24 5.28
N ILE A 466 -7.75 7.13 6.09
CA ILE A 466 -8.39 7.74 7.27
C ILE A 466 -8.18 9.27 7.25
N PRO A 467 -8.95 10.06 8.01
CA PRO A 467 -8.72 11.50 8.10
C PRO A 467 -7.28 11.86 8.51
N PRO A 468 -6.63 12.86 7.90
CA PRO A 468 -5.22 13.16 8.16
C PRO A 468 -4.99 13.65 9.61
N ALA A 469 -5.96 14.34 10.20
CA ALA A 469 -5.93 14.70 11.61
C ALA A 469 -5.95 13.48 12.54
N LEU A 470 -6.64 12.40 12.16
CA LEU A 470 -6.66 11.16 12.91
C LEU A 470 -5.33 10.40 12.79
N ALA A 471 -4.72 10.40 11.59
CA ALA A 471 -3.37 9.87 11.38
C ALA A 471 -2.33 10.63 12.22
N ALA A 472 -2.37 11.96 12.21
CA ALA A 472 -1.46 12.82 12.97
C ALA A 472 -1.55 12.59 14.49
N ALA A 473 -2.76 12.35 15.01
CA ALA A 473 -2.96 12.01 16.41
C ALA A 473 -2.47 10.60 16.80
N ASN A 474 -2.14 9.75 15.81
CA ASN A 474 -1.85 8.32 16.00
C ASN A 474 -0.59 7.87 15.24
N LEU A 475 0.41 8.75 15.12
CA LEU A 475 1.70 8.42 14.52
C LEU A 475 2.30 7.16 15.16
N GLY A 476 2.78 6.25 14.32
CA GLY A 476 3.30 4.97 14.76
C GLY A 476 2.22 3.96 15.21
N LYS A 477 0.93 4.23 15.00
CA LYS A 477 -0.16 3.24 15.22
C LYS A 477 -0.90 2.87 13.94
N THR A 478 -0.63 3.55 12.84
CA THR A 478 -1.25 3.35 11.53
C THR A 478 -0.22 3.52 10.41
N ALA A 479 -0.45 2.88 9.27
CA ALA A 479 0.34 3.05 8.05
C ALA A 479 -0.34 4.00 7.05
N ALA A 480 -1.37 4.75 7.49
CA ALA A 480 -2.18 5.59 6.61
C ALA A 480 -1.38 6.63 5.82
N THR A 481 -0.38 7.30 6.43
CA THR A 481 0.47 8.26 5.68
C THR A 481 1.19 7.58 4.52
N ALA A 482 1.78 6.41 4.78
CA ALA A 482 2.46 5.63 3.74
C ALA A 482 1.49 5.23 2.63
N TYR A 483 0.31 4.70 2.97
CA TYR A 483 -0.68 4.30 1.98
C TYR A 483 -1.23 5.47 1.17
N ASP A 484 -1.57 6.59 1.81
CA ASP A 484 -2.03 7.80 1.13
C ASP A 484 -1.01 8.30 0.11
N ALA A 485 0.27 8.28 0.47
CA ALA A 485 1.33 8.73 -0.42
C ALA A 485 1.54 7.75 -1.58
N THR A 486 1.72 6.45 -1.31
CA THR A 486 1.99 5.47 -2.36
C THR A 486 0.86 5.41 -3.37
N HIS A 487 -0.39 5.42 -2.90
CA HIS A 487 -1.57 5.30 -3.75
C HIS A 487 -1.91 6.63 -4.44
N GLY A 488 -1.84 7.75 -3.71
CA GLY A 488 -2.18 9.07 -4.25
C GLY A 488 -1.24 9.53 -5.35
N PHE A 489 0.08 9.28 -5.24
CA PHE A 489 1.02 9.62 -6.31
C PHE A 489 1.01 8.64 -7.48
N SER A 490 0.37 7.47 -7.33
CA SER A 490 0.27 6.45 -8.38
C SER A 490 -1.12 6.35 -9.01
N ASP A 491 -1.94 7.41 -8.91
CA ASP A 491 -3.30 7.45 -9.46
C ASP A 491 -4.21 6.31 -8.95
N GLN A 492 -4.17 6.03 -7.65
CA GLN A 492 -5.03 5.04 -6.99
C GLN A 492 -6.00 5.69 -5.98
N TYR A 493 -7.15 5.05 -5.76
CA TYR A 493 -8.35 5.67 -5.20
C TYR A 493 -8.84 5.01 -3.91
N ILE A 494 -8.03 5.08 -2.86
CA ILE A 494 -8.40 4.57 -1.52
C ILE A 494 -9.32 5.55 -0.79
N VAL A 495 -10.52 5.10 -0.44
CA VAL A 495 -11.52 5.89 0.30
C VAL A 495 -11.70 5.32 1.71
N GLU A 496 -12.23 6.11 2.64
CA GLU A 496 -12.60 5.67 3.99
C GLU A 496 -13.61 4.51 3.93
N VAL A 497 -13.59 3.63 4.94
CA VAL A 497 -14.44 2.42 4.99
C VAL A 497 -15.93 2.79 4.88
N GLU A 498 -16.34 3.84 5.58
CA GLU A 498 -17.71 4.34 5.62
C GLU A 498 -18.15 4.88 4.24
N VAL A 499 -17.22 5.52 3.51
CA VAL A 499 -17.46 6.00 2.14
C VAL A 499 -17.63 4.82 1.19
N PHE A 500 -16.76 3.80 1.30
CA PHE A 500 -16.87 2.57 0.51
C PHE A 500 -18.22 1.87 0.72
N HIS A 501 -18.64 1.68 1.98
CA HIS A 501 -19.93 1.08 2.31
C HIS A 501 -21.12 1.91 1.85
N LYS A 502 -21.06 3.24 2.00
CA LYS A 502 -22.09 4.16 1.50
C LYS A 502 -22.29 3.98 0.00
N VAL A 503 -21.21 4.00 -0.77
CA VAL A 503 -21.25 3.87 -2.23
C VAL A 503 -21.66 2.44 -2.66
N ALA A 504 -21.20 1.40 -1.96
CA ALA A 504 -21.66 0.03 -2.22
C ALA A 504 -23.17 -0.11 -2.04
N LYS A 505 -23.72 0.48 -0.96
CA LYS A 505 -25.17 0.51 -0.70
C LYS A 505 -25.94 1.24 -1.80
N GLU A 506 -25.43 2.37 -2.29
CA GLU A 506 -25.98 3.10 -3.44
C GLU A 506 -25.96 2.27 -4.74
N ALA A 507 -24.97 1.38 -4.90
CA ALA A 507 -24.91 0.43 -6.01
C ALA A 507 -25.88 -0.76 -5.85
N GLY A 508 -26.53 -0.91 -4.69
CA GLY A 508 -27.41 -2.04 -4.39
C GLY A 508 -26.70 -3.22 -3.74
N LEU A 509 -25.46 -3.05 -3.29
CA LEU A 509 -24.63 -4.06 -2.64
C LEU A 509 -24.47 -3.77 -1.15
N TYR A 510 -24.71 -4.76 -0.32
CA TYR A 510 -24.77 -4.63 1.15
C TYR A 510 -23.79 -5.61 1.79
N PRO A 511 -23.03 -5.20 2.81
CA PRO A 511 -22.24 -6.14 3.61
C PRO A 511 -23.12 -7.21 4.24
N GLU A 512 -22.82 -8.48 3.98
CA GLU A 512 -23.46 -9.63 4.61
C GLU A 512 -23.23 -9.58 6.13
N LYS A 513 -24.30 -9.84 6.88
CA LYS A 513 -24.26 -9.80 8.34
C LYS A 513 -23.22 -10.78 8.88
N GLY A 514 -22.27 -10.27 9.66
CA GLY A 514 -21.22 -11.08 10.29
C GLY A 514 -19.98 -11.33 9.43
N ALA A 515 -20.01 -11.00 8.12
CA ALA A 515 -18.86 -11.14 7.23
C ALA A 515 -17.90 -9.93 7.26
N PHE A 516 -18.39 -8.75 7.66
CA PHE A 516 -17.55 -7.55 7.72
C PHE A 516 -16.51 -7.63 8.84
N ARG A 517 -15.25 -7.36 8.51
CA ARG A 517 -14.15 -7.09 9.44
C ARG A 517 -13.33 -5.91 8.96
N ARG A 518 -12.71 -5.18 9.88
CA ARG A 518 -11.82 -4.05 9.58
C ARG A 518 -10.55 -4.15 10.42
N PHE A 519 -9.44 -3.63 9.90
CA PHE A 519 -8.12 -3.79 10.49
C PHE A 519 -7.34 -2.46 10.51
N PRO A 520 -6.87 -2.02 11.69
CA PRO A 520 -7.30 -2.49 13.02
C PRO A 520 -8.81 -2.31 13.23
N ASP A 521 -9.40 -3.05 14.18
CA ASP A 521 -10.82 -2.88 14.51
C ASP A 521 -11.06 -1.62 15.34
N SER A 522 -10.99 -0.47 14.68
CA SER A 522 -11.13 0.87 15.23
C SER A 522 -11.28 1.88 14.08
N ASP A 523 -11.39 3.16 14.41
CA ASP A 523 -11.43 4.25 13.41
C ASP A 523 -10.09 4.43 12.67
N LEU A 524 -9.03 3.73 13.09
CA LEU A 524 -7.75 3.66 12.37
C LEU A 524 -7.74 2.58 11.28
N ALA A 525 -8.88 1.96 10.98
CA ALA A 525 -8.97 0.90 9.98
C ALA A 525 -8.50 1.37 8.61
N THR A 526 -7.44 0.74 8.10
CA THR A 526 -6.95 0.96 6.72
C THR A 526 -7.21 -0.23 5.83
N ILE A 527 -7.74 -1.34 6.36
CA ILE A 527 -8.09 -2.54 5.58
C ILE A 527 -9.47 -3.01 6.01
N SER A 528 -10.29 -3.47 5.08
CA SER A 528 -11.55 -4.16 5.37
C SER A 528 -11.72 -5.45 4.58
N ILE A 529 -12.52 -6.37 5.10
CA ILE A 529 -12.99 -7.57 4.41
C ILE A 529 -14.51 -7.50 4.41
N ASN A 530 -15.11 -7.71 3.24
CA ASN A 530 -16.55 -7.61 3.03
C ASN A 530 -17.01 -8.75 2.13
N LEU A 531 -18.15 -9.35 2.46
CA LEU A 531 -18.95 -10.08 1.49
C LEU A 531 -20.13 -9.17 1.11
N LEU A 532 -20.08 -8.54 -0.05
CA LEU A 532 -21.11 -7.63 -0.54
C LEU A 532 -22.12 -8.37 -1.40
N LYS A 533 -23.41 -8.31 -1.09
CA LYS A 533 -24.49 -9.01 -1.81
C LYS A 533 -25.64 -8.08 -2.16
N GLY A 534 -26.49 -8.48 -3.11
CA GLY A 534 -27.77 -7.81 -3.34
C GLY A 534 -28.65 -7.86 -2.09
N LYS A 535 -29.68 -7.01 -2.00
CA LYS A 535 -30.68 -7.18 -0.94
C LYS A 535 -31.30 -8.56 -1.07
N ASN A 536 -31.18 -9.39 -0.03
CA ASN A 536 -32.07 -10.53 0.16
C ASN A 536 -33.51 -9.99 0.09
N GLN A 537 -34.29 -10.47 -0.89
CA GLN A 537 -35.74 -10.28 -0.89
C GLN A 537 -36.39 -11.12 0.20
#